data_AF-A0A2T5L8D0-F1
#
_entry.id   AF-A0A2T5L8D0-F1
#
_cell.length_a   1.000
_cell.length_b   1.000
_cell.length_c   1.000
_cell.angle_alpha   90.00
_cell.angle_beta   90.00
_cell.angle_gamma   90.00
#
_symmetry.space_group_name_H-M   'P 1'
#
loop_
_entity.id
_entity.type
_entity.pdbx_description
1 polymer ?
#
loop_
_entity_poly.entity_id
_entity_poly.type
_entity_poly.pdbx_seq_one_letter_code
_entity_poly.pdbx_strand_id
1 'polypeptide(L)'
;MSMYKPLVIAAATLALGACATVPQPLQGQFNDVSTSGAQQGGAPGAKVRWGGEIIKTEPGPQQTCFFVLSEPLDDEARPTASKSDSQGRFVACRDGFYDPEVFTRGREITVTGTLHGAVSQKVGDFDYAYPRVEADVVYLWPKRVPIQRYGPGFYDPFWGPGFGPGWGPYGYGPWGDPYWYRPRTIIVRPPPAPRGR
;
A
#
# COMPACT_ATOMS: atom_id res chain seq x y z
N MET A 1 -26.21 30.94 -32.86
CA MET A 1 -25.94 30.42 -31.50
C MET A 1 -24.72 29.51 -31.59
N SER A 2 -23.69 29.81 -30.81
CA SER A 2 -22.34 29.23 -30.89
C SER A 2 -22.32 27.71 -30.62
N MET A 3 -22.25 26.90 -31.68
CA MET A 3 -22.29 25.42 -31.63
C MET A 3 -21.02 24.78 -31.05
N TYR A 4 -19.99 25.57 -30.78
CA TYR A 4 -18.72 25.16 -30.17
C TYR A 4 -18.75 25.14 -28.63
N LYS A 5 -19.69 25.85 -28.00
CA LYS A 5 -19.88 25.82 -26.52
C LYS A 5 -20.25 24.44 -25.96
N PRO A 6 -21.21 23.68 -26.52
CA PRO A 6 -21.51 22.34 -25.99
C PRO A 6 -20.35 21.36 -26.19
N LEU A 7 -19.54 21.55 -27.24
CA LEU A 7 -18.42 20.67 -27.56
C LEU A 7 -17.23 20.88 -26.60
N VAL A 8 -16.97 22.12 -26.19
CA VAL A 8 -15.98 22.44 -25.15
C VAL A 8 -16.43 21.94 -23.77
N ILE A 9 -17.73 22.03 -23.46
CA ILE A 9 -18.27 21.51 -22.19
C ILE A 9 -18.18 19.98 -22.15
N ALA A 10 -18.52 19.28 -23.24
CA ALA A 10 -18.40 17.82 -23.31
C ALA A 10 -16.95 17.33 -23.21
N ALA A 11 -16.01 18.04 -23.84
CA ALA A 11 -14.59 17.75 -23.73
C ALA A 11 -14.05 18.00 -22.31
N ALA A 12 -14.52 19.06 -21.64
CA ALA A 12 -14.16 19.35 -20.25
C ALA A 12 -14.70 18.30 -19.26
N THR A 13 -15.92 17.80 -19.46
CA THR A 13 -16.49 16.72 -18.61
C THR A 13 -15.78 15.38 -18.79
N LEU A 14 -15.27 15.08 -20.00
CA LEU A 14 -14.45 13.88 -20.24
C LEU A 14 -13.06 13.99 -19.60
N ALA A 15 -12.51 15.19 -19.47
CA ALA A 15 -11.20 15.42 -18.85
C ALA A 15 -11.21 15.32 -17.30
N LEU A 16 -12.37 15.36 -16.66
CA LEU A 16 -12.54 15.26 -15.20
C LEU A 16 -12.62 13.81 -14.68
N GLY A 17 -12.59 12.80 -15.56
CA GLY A 17 -12.69 11.38 -15.20
C GLY A 17 -11.37 10.71 -14.77
N ALA A 18 -10.28 11.46 -14.59
CA ALA A 18 -8.96 10.92 -14.22
C ALA A 18 -8.78 10.62 -12.72
N CYS A 19 -9.87 10.43 -11.97
CA CYS A 19 -9.85 10.24 -10.53
C CYS A 19 -9.64 8.74 -10.18
N ALA A 20 -8.60 8.46 -9.38
CA ALA A 20 -8.33 7.18 -8.69
C ALA A 20 -8.49 5.91 -9.55
N THR A 21 -7.44 5.53 -10.28
CA THR A 21 -7.48 4.30 -11.07
C THR A 21 -7.16 3.09 -10.19
N VAL A 22 -8.18 2.30 -9.86
CA VAL A 22 -8.03 0.96 -9.29
C VAL A 22 -7.06 0.15 -10.18
N PRO A 23 -6.06 -0.54 -9.62
CA PRO A 23 -5.14 -1.38 -10.39
C PRO A 23 -5.90 -2.34 -11.31
N GLN A 24 -5.45 -2.51 -12.55
CA GLN A 24 -6.08 -3.43 -13.52
C GLN A 24 -6.46 -4.81 -12.95
N PRO A 25 -5.64 -5.49 -12.15
CA PRO A 25 -6.01 -6.82 -11.64
C PRO A 25 -7.10 -6.79 -10.54
N LEU A 26 -7.48 -5.61 -10.04
CA LEU A 26 -8.52 -5.40 -9.01
C LEU A 26 -9.82 -4.80 -9.59
N GLN A 27 -9.87 -4.55 -10.89
CA GLN A 27 -11.05 -4.06 -11.60
C GLN A 27 -12.04 -5.20 -11.84
N GLY A 28 -13.34 -4.91 -11.70
CA GLY A 28 -14.40 -5.88 -11.90
C GLY A 28 -15.65 -5.55 -11.10
N GLN A 29 -16.68 -6.39 -11.28
CA GLN A 29 -17.88 -6.35 -10.46
C GLN A 29 -17.76 -7.40 -9.35
N PHE A 30 -18.00 -6.97 -8.12
CA PHE A 30 -17.92 -7.80 -6.92
C PHE A 30 -19.18 -7.60 -6.10
N ASN A 31 -19.56 -8.62 -5.35
CA ASN A 31 -20.70 -8.58 -4.45
C ASN A 31 -20.32 -7.81 -3.18
N ASP A 32 -21.24 -7.01 -2.68
CA ASP A 32 -21.10 -6.31 -1.41
C ASP A 32 -21.45 -7.28 -0.26
N VAL A 33 -20.46 -8.11 0.08
CA VAL A 33 -20.57 -9.10 1.16
C VAL A 33 -19.56 -8.70 2.24
N SER A 34 -20.05 -8.45 3.45
CA SER A 34 -19.19 -8.21 4.60
C SER A 34 -18.52 -9.50 5.08
N THR A 35 -17.31 -9.39 5.60
CA THR A 35 -16.57 -10.51 6.22
C THR A 35 -17.32 -11.11 7.41
N SER A 36 -18.02 -10.28 8.20
CA SER A 36 -18.84 -10.75 9.32
C SER A 36 -20.07 -11.54 8.87
N GLY A 37 -20.72 -11.15 7.78
CA GLY A 37 -21.83 -11.90 7.19
C GLY A 37 -21.35 -13.23 6.60
N ALA A 38 -20.21 -13.22 5.90
CA ALA A 38 -19.58 -14.44 5.39
C ALA A 38 -19.16 -15.41 6.50
N GLN A 39 -18.73 -14.90 7.66
CA GLN A 39 -18.36 -15.72 8.83
C GLN A 39 -19.55 -16.53 9.37
N GLN A 40 -20.77 -16.03 9.21
CA GLN A 40 -22.01 -16.72 9.60
C GLN A 40 -22.54 -17.68 8.51
N GLY A 41 -21.77 -17.91 7.45
CA GLY A 41 -22.16 -18.76 6.31
C GLY A 41 -22.91 -18.02 5.20
N GLY A 42 -22.88 -16.69 5.19
CA GLY A 42 -23.51 -15.90 4.14
C GLY A 42 -22.81 -15.99 2.78
N ALA A 43 -23.62 -16.04 1.72
CA ALA A 43 -23.23 -15.85 0.32
C ALA A 43 -22.09 -16.75 -0.24
N PRO A 44 -22.10 -18.08 -0.03
CA PRO A 44 -21.15 -18.97 -0.69
C PRO A 44 -21.25 -18.85 -2.22
N GLY A 45 -20.12 -18.90 -2.91
CA GLY A 45 -20.00 -18.70 -4.35
C GLY A 45 -19.98 -17.23 -4.79
N ALA A 46 -20.16 -16.27 -3.88
CA ALA A 46 -20.07 -14.85 -4.22
C ALA A 46 -18.64 -14.47 -4.61
N LYS A 47 -18.51 -13.70 -5.69
CA LYS A 47 -17.27 -12.99 -6.03
C LYS A 47 -17.10 -11.80 -5.09
N VAL A 48 -15.98 -11.71 -4.40
CA VAL A 48 -15.70 -10.66 -3.41
C VAL A 48 -14.38 -9.96 -3.72
N ARG A 49 -14.28 -8.70 -3.28
CA ARG A 49 -13.03 -7.94 -3.24
C ARG A 49 -12.83 -7.43 -1.82
N TRP A 50 -11.92 -8.07 -1.12
CA TRP A 50 -11.59 -7.75 0.27
C TRP A 50 -10.11 -7.39 0.38
N GLY A 51 -9.74 -6.68 1.44
CA GLY A 51 -8.34 -6.39 1.69
C GLY A 51 -8.10 -6.06 3.15
N GLY A 52 -6.84 -5.84 3.47
CA GLY A 52 -6.41 -5.51 4.80
C GLY A 52 -4.94 -5.84 5.05
N GLU A 53 -4.58 -5.91 6.32
CA GLU A 53 -3.23 -6.18 6.79
C GLU A 53 -3.00 -7.69 6.96
N ILE A 54 -1.89 -8.21 6.42
CA ILE A 54 -1.47 -9.61 6.63
C ILE A 54 -1.12 -9.81 8.11
N ILE A 55 -1.78 -10.80 8.73
CA ILE A 55 -1.50 -11.28 10.08
C ILE A 55 -0.47 -12.42 10.03
N LYS A 56 -0.64 -13.32 9.04
CA LYS A 56 0.17 -14.53 8.84
C LYS A 56 0.08 -14.99 7.39
N THR A 57 1.19 -15.52 6.86
CA THR A 57 1.26 -16.18 5.56
C THR A 57 1.73 -17.62 5.78
N GLU A 58 0.97 -18.58 5.27
CA GLU A 58 1.23 -20.01 5.41
C GLU A 58 1.33 -20.66 4.02
N PRO A 59 2.54 -20.90 3.50
CA PRO A 59 2.71 -21.68 2.29
C PRO A 59 2.46 -23.17 2.60
N GLY A 60 1.53 -23.77 1.86
CA GLY A 60 1.25 -25.20 1.87
C GLY A 60 1.88 -25.92 0.67
N PRO A 61 1.61 -27.23 0.50
CA PRO A 61 2.20 -28.02 -0.59
C PRO A 61 1.75 -27.61 -2.00
N GLN A 62 0.54 -27.04 -2.13
CA GLN A 62 -0.10 -26.73 -3.41
C GLN A 62 -0.54 -25.27 -3.53
N GLN A 63 -0.80 -24.61 -2.39
CA GLN A 63 -1.38 -23.29 -2.31
C GLN A 63 -0.76 -22.54 -1.13
N THR A 64 -0.76 -21.22 -1.19
CA THR A 64 -0.38 -20.34 -0.08
C THR A 64 -1.60 -19.64 0.45
N CYS A 65 -1.79 -19.70 1.77
CA CYS A 65 -2.92 -19.06 2.45
C CYS A 65 -2.44 -17.83 3.24
N PHE A 66 -3.15 -16.72 3.06
CA PHE A 66 -2.93 -15.45 3.72
C PHE A 66 -4.05 -15.23 4.74
N PHE A 67 -3.68 -15.08 6.01
CA PHE A 67 -4.60 -14.69 7.07
C PHE A 67 -4.54 -13.17 7.19
N VAL A 68 -5.70 -12.53 7.00
CA VAL A 68 -5.78 -11.09 6.83
C VAL A 68 -6.74 -10.50 7.86
N LEU A 69 -6.33 -9.39 8.47
CA LEU A 69 -7.23 -8.53 9.23
C LEU A 69 -7.99 -7.67 8.23
N SER A 70 -9.29 -7.87 8.08
CA SER A 70 -10.08 -7.17 7.07
C SER A 70 -10.22 -5.70 7.41
N GLU A 71 -10.01 -4.84 6.42
CA GLU A 71 -10.17 -3.39 6.54
C GLU A 71 -11.00 -2.89 5.35
N PRO A 72 -11.73 -1.77 5.53
CA PRO A 72 -12.44 -1.17 4.41
C PRO A 72 -11.45 -0.71 3.34
N LEU A 73 -11.89 -0.76 2.09
CA LEU A 73 -11.12 -0.35 0.94
C LEU A 73 -11.44 1.10 0.57
N ASP A 74 -10.44 1.85 0.13
CA ASP A 74 -10.62 3.17 -0.48
C ASP A 74 -11.01 3.06 -1.97
N ASP A 75 -11.13 4.21 -2.63
CA ASP A 75 -11.50 4.30 -4.05
C ASP A 75 -10.50 3.61 -4.99
N GLU A 76 -9.26 3.38 -4.56
CA GLU A 76 -8.22 2.65 -5.30
C GLU A 76 -8.26 1.14 -5.02
N ALA A 77 -9.23 0.69 -4.23
CA ALA A 77 -9.31 -0.65 -3.66
C ALA A 77 -8.14 -0.99 -2.73
N ARG A 78 -7.47 0.01 -2.14
CA ARG A 78 -6.42 -0.18 -1.14
C ARG A 78 -7.03 -0.20 0.27
N PRO A 79 -6.56 -1.05 1.19
CA PRO A 79 -7.02 -1.03 2.57
C PRO A 79 -6.72 0.32 3.24
N THR A 80 -7.70 0.89 3.94
CA THR A 80 -7.48 2.13 4.70
C THR A 80 -6.61 1.84 5.92
N ALA A 81 -5.65 2.72 6.24
CA ALA A 81 -4.71 2.52 7.36
C ALA A 81 -5.34 2.61 8.77
N SER A 82 -6.66 2.69 8.87
CA SER A 82 -7.40 2.87 10.12
C SER A 82 -7.66 1.52 10.78
N LYS A 83 -6.85 1.17 11.79
CA LYS A 83 -7.01 -0.08 12.54
C LYS A 83 -8.28 -0.13 13.40
N SER A 84 -8.96 1.01 13.64
CA SER A 84 -10.21 1.05 14.39
C SER A 84 -11.38 0.45 13.63
N ASP A 85 -11.27 0.35 12.29
CA ASP A 85 -12.39 0.02 11.42
C ASP A 85 -12.30 -1.41 10.87
N SER A 86 -11.55 -2.28 11.56
CA SER A 86 -11.38 -3.68 11.17
C SER A 86 -12.74 -4.39 11.09
N GLN A 87 -13.04 -4.99 9.94
CA GLN A 87 -14.31 -5.68 9.66
C GLN A 87 -14.29 -7.18 10.05
N GLY A 88 -13.23 -7.63 10.75
CA GLY A 88 -13.05 -9.02 11.17
C GLY A 88 -11.80 -9.62 10.52
N ARG A 89 -11.80 -10.94 10.29
CA ARG A 89 -10.67 -11.63 9.65
C ARG A 89 -11.16 -12.55 8.57
N PHE A 90 -10.34 -12.77 7.56
CA PHE A 90 -10.58 -13.78 6.52
C PHE A 90 -9.28 -14.48 6.15
N VAL A 91 -9.42 -15.62 5.47
CA VAL A 91 -8.31 -16.34 4.86
C VAL A 91 -8.48 -16.32 3.35
N ALA A 92 -7.43 -15.91 2.65
CA ALA A 92 -7.36 -15.97 1.20
C ALA A 92 -6.33 -17.03 0.80
N CYS A 93 -6.77 -18.07 0.10
CA CYS A 93 -5.85 -19.11 -0.39
C CYS A 93 -5.71 -19.00 -1.90
N ARG A 94 -4.47 -19.16 -2.38
CA ARG A 94 -4.15 -19.11 -3.80
C ARG A 94 -3.20 -20.23 -4.18
N ASP A 95 -3.48 -20.88 -5.30
CA ASP A 95 -2.60 -21.90 -5.86
C ASP A 95 -1.20 -21.36 -6.15
N GLY A 96 -0.20 -22.18 -5.83
CA GLY A 96 1.21 -21.86 -5.97
C GLY A 96 1.87 -21.36 -4.67
N PHE A 97 3.16 -21.07 -4.80
CA PHE A 97 4.01 -20.63 -3.71
C PHE A 97 4.14 -19.10 -3.71
N TYR A 98 3.89 -18.49 -2.55
CA TYR A 98 4.18 -17.10 -2.28
C TYR A 98 5.17 -16.99 -1.13
N ASP A 99 6.23 -16.19 -1.33
CA ASP A 99 7.31 -16.04 -0.36
C ASP A 99 6.82 -15.28 0.91
N PRO A 100 6.86 -15.91 2.11
CA PRO A 100 6.48 -15.27 3.36
C PRO A 100 7.33 -14.05 3.72
N GLU A 101 8.56 -13.94 3.20
CA GLU A 101 9.43 -12.78 3.42
C GLU A 101 8.95 -11.55 2.63
N VAL A 102 8.33 -11.78 1.47
CA VAL A 102 7.71 -10.71 0.67
C VAL A 102 6.32 -10.38 1.23
N PHE A 103 5.52 -11.40 1.50
CA PHE A 103 4.18 -11.33 2.08
C PHE A 103 4.22 -11.41 3.60
N THR A 104 5.07 -10.60 4.19
CA THR A 104 5.28 -10.58 5.64
C THR A 104 4.11 -9.92 6.37
N ARG A 105 4.04 -10.15 7.69
CA ARG A 105 3.06 -9.53 8.57
C ARG A 105 3.15 -8.00 8.49
N GLY A 106 2.01 -7.32 8.53
CA GLY A 106 1.95 -5.85 8.46
C GLY A 106 1.89 -5.29 7.04
N ARG A 107 1.95 -6.15 6.01
CA ARG A 107 1.78 -5.74 4.62
C ARG A 107 0.31 -5.65 4.26
N GLU A 108 -0.05 -4.62 3.51
CA GLU A 108 -1.39 -4.43 2.98
C GLU A 108 -1.57 -5.24 1.69
N ILE A 109 -2.65 -6.00 1.61
CA ILE A 109 -3.05 -6.70 0.40
C ILE A 109 -4.52 -6.44 0.06
N THR A 110 -4.82 -6.52 -1.23
CA THR A 110 -6.20 -6.63 -1.73
C THR A 110 -6.32 -7.93 -2.50
N VAL A 111 -7.40 -8.65 -2.24
CA VAL A 111 -7.69 -9.96 -2.79
C VAL A 111 -9.03 -9.89 -3.52
N THR A 112 -9.07 -10.44 -4.72
CA THR A 112 -10.31 -10.75 -5.42
C THR A 112 -10.44 -12.25 -5.54
N GLY A 113 -11.65 -12.78 -5.41
CA GLY A 113 -11.84 -14.21 -5.49
C GLY A 113 -13.27 -14.64 -5.23
N THR A 114 -13.45 -15.94 -5.06
CA THR A 114 -14.76 -16.54 -4.79
C THR A 114 -14.82 -17.03 -3.35
N LEU A 115 -15.90 -16.69 -2.64
CA LEU A 115 -16.13 -17.15 -1.28
C LEU A 115 -16.54 -18.62 -1.27
N HIS A 116 -15.78 -19.49 -0.59
CA HIS A 116 -16.01 -20.94 -0.58
C HIS A 116 -16.66 -21.45 0.72
N GLY A 117 -16.61 -20.67 1.80
CA GLY A 117 -17.18 -21.03 3.11
C GLY A 117 -16.36 -20.44 4.25
N ALA A 118 -16.30 -21.13 5.39
CA ALA A 118 -15.43 -20.74 6.51
C ALA A 118 -14.54 -21.91 6.97
N VAL A 119 -13.32 -21.61 7.39
CA VAL A 119 -12.34 -22.53 7.97
C VAL A 119 -12.12 -22.16 9.42
N SER A 120 -12.25 -23.12 10.33
CA SER A 120 -11.95 -22.89 11.75
C SER A 120 -10.43 -22.94 11.96
N GLN A 121 -9.87 -21.89 12.55
CA GLN A 121 -8.46 -21.81 12.92
C GLN A 121 -8.29 -21.11 14.26
N LYS A 122 -7.33 -21.58 15.06
CA LYS A 122 -7.06 -21.01 16.38
C LYS A 122 -6.46 -19.60 16.30
N VAL A 123 -6.98 -18.71 17.13
CA VAL A 123 -6.43 -17.38 17.41
C VAL A 123 -6.11 -17.32 18.90
N GLY A 124 -4.85 -17.58 19.25
CA GLY A 124 -4.52 -17.93 20.63
C GLY A 124 -5.24 -19.23 20.99
N ASP A 125 -6.03 -19.21 22.06
CA ASP A 125 -6.80 -20.38 22.51
C ASP A 125 -8.22 -20.46 21.93
N PHE A 126 -8.66 -19.40 21.25
CA PHE A 126 -10.03 -19.31 20.71
C PHE A 126 -10.14 -19.88 19.29
N ASP A 127 -11.14 -20.72 19.05
CA ASP A 127 -11.46 -21.19 17.70
C ASP A 127 -12.23 -20.10 16.94
N TYR A 128 -11.63 -19.59 15.86
CA TYR A 128 -12.20 -18.54 15.04
C TYR A 128 -12.56 -19.09 13.66
N ALA A 129 -13.79 -18.84 13.20
CA ALA A 129 -14.24 -19.18 11.86
C ALA A 129 -13.79 -18.10 10.86
N TYR A 130 -12.75 -18.38 10.09
CA TYR A 130 -12.28 -17.52 9.01
C TYR A 130 -13.10 -17.76 7.74
N PRO A 131 -13.84 -16.78 7.21
CA PRO A 131 -14.31 -16.82 5.83
C PRO A 131 -13.15 -17.11 4.89
N ARG A 132 -13.32 -18.10 4.02
CA ARG A 132 -12.31 -18.57 3.07
C ARG A 132 -12.63 -18.10 1.66
N VAL A 133 -11.71 -17.32 1.11
CA VAL A 133 -11.75 -16.86 -0.28
C VAL A 133 -10.74 -17.67 -1.08
N GLU A 134 -11.20 -18.29 -2.15
CA GLU A 134 -10.32 -18.80 -3.21
C GLU A 134 -9.91 -17.62 -4.07
N ALA A 135 -8.65 -17.19 -3.92
CA ALA A 135 -8.15 -15.94 -4.47
C ALA A 135 -7.77 -16.09 -5.93
N ASP A 136 -8.44 -15.33 -6.80
CA ASP A 136 -8.13 -15.16 -8.22
C ASP A 136 -6.96 -14.18 -8.44
N VAL A 137 -6.83 -13.19 -7.55
CA VAL A 137 -5.74 -12.21 -7.54
C VAL A 137 -5.39 -11.89 -6.09
N VAL A 138 -4.09 -11.84 -5.80
CA VAL A 138 -3.55 -11.28 -4.56
C VAL A 138 -2.64 -10.13 -4.94
N TYR A 139 -3.08 -8.91 -4.66
CA TYR A 139 -2.35 -7.68 -4.97
C TYR A 139 -1.65 -7.16 -3.71
N LEU A 140 -0.33 -7.06 -3.76
CA LEU A 140 0.50 -6.60 -2.66
C LEU A 140 0.82 -5.11 -2.82
N TRP A 141 0.36 -4.29 -1.87
CA TRP A 141 0.60 -2.86 -1.93
C TRP A 141 2.05 -2.50 -1.55
N PRO A 142 2.62 -1.46 -2.19
CA PRO A 142 3.87 -0.88 -1.75
C PRO A 142 3.71 -0.29 -0.34
N LYS A 143 4.78 -0.37 0.46
CA LYS A 143 4.77 0.22 1.82
C LYS A 143 4.42 1.70 1.74
N ARG A 144 3.53 2.15 2.62
CA ARG A 144 3.23 3.59 2.75
C ARG A 144 4.52 4.31 3.13
N VAL A 145 4.88 5.34 2.38
CA VAL A 145 5.94 6.25 2.80
C VAL A 145 5.40 7.06 3.99
N PRO A 146 6.07 7.09 5.15
CA PRO A 146 5.66 7.96 6.23
C PRO A 146 5.76 9.39 5.72
N ILE A 147 4.61 10.03 5.52
CA ILE A 147 4.59 11.45 5.22
C ILE A 147 5.05 12.11 6.52
N GLN A 148 6.29 12.58 6.55
CA GLN A 148 6.79 13.41 7.64
C GLN A 148 5.99 14.72 7.59
N ARG A 149 4.80 14.73 8.20
CA ARG A 149 4.08 15.97 8.45
C ARG A 149 4.92 16.73 9.47
N TYR A 150 5.75 17.61 8.96
CA TYR A 150 6.27 18.71 9.74
C TYR A 150 5.06 19.38 10.42
N GLY A 151 5.08 19.38 11.75
CA GLY A 151 3.97 19.93 12.53
C GLY A 151 3.72 21.40 12.15
N PRO A 152 2.50 21.91 12.33
CA PRO A 152 2.24 23.34 12.21
C PRO A 152 3.22 24.09 13.11
N GLY A 153 4.18 24.82 12.52
CA GLY A 153 5.26 25.50 13.26
C GLY A 153 6.66 24.93 13.07
N PHE A 154 6.88 23.93 12.21
CA PHE A 154 8.24 23.61 11.76
C PHE A 154 8.76 24.77 10.89
N TYR A 155 9.48 25.68 11.52
CA TYR A 155 10.23 26.72 10.84
C TYR A 155 11.50 26.08 10.30
N ASP A 156 11.54 25.83 9.00
CA ASP A 156 12.79 25.52 8.30
C ASP A 156 13.68 26.78 8.41
N PRO A 157 14.82 26.74 9.12
CA PRO A 157 15.68 27.92 9.32
C PRO A 157 16.25 28.48 8.02
N PHE A 158 16.13 27.75 6.90
CA PHE A 158 16.61 28.14 5.58
C PHE A 158 15.51 28.69 4.64
N TRP A 159 14.22 28.63 5.01
CA TRP A 159 13.10 28.99 4.12
C TRP A 159 12.00 29.87 4.75
N GLY A 160 12.29 30.57 5.85
CA GLY A 160 11.34 31.48 6.49
C GLY A 160 11.26 32.89 5.85
N PRO A 161 10.14 33.64 6.03
CA PRO A 161 9.97 35.01 5.55
C PRO A 161 10.93 35.98 6.28
N GLY A 162 12.16 36.08 5.77
CA GLY A 162 13.25 36.84 6.38
C GLY A 162 14.61 36.50 5.78
N PHE A 163 14.75 35.32 5.16
CA PHE A 163 15.95 34.89 4.44
C PHE A 163 15.88 35.22 2.94
N GLY A 164 15.46 36.45 2.62
CA GLY A 164 15.81 37.05 1.33
C GLY A 164 17.32 37.33 1.30
N PRO A 165 17.98 37.26 0.14
CA PRO A 165 19.42 37.47 0.04
C PRO A 165 19.77 38.91 0.44
N GLY A 166 20.24 39.12 1.68
CA GLY A 166 20.86 40.40 2.05
C GLY A 166 20.79 40.89 3.50
N TRP A 167 20.12 40.23 4.45
CA TRP A 167 19.93 40.85 5.79
C TRP A 167 20.11 39.88 6.96
N GLY A 168 21.37 39.52 7.25
CA GLY A 168 21.78 38.94 8.53
C GLY A 168 22.77 39.88 9.24
N PRO A 169 22.83 39.93 10.60
CA PRO A 169 23.63 40.91 11.36
C PRO A 169 25.16 40.79 11.21
N TYR A 170 25.63 39.83 10.42
CA TYR A 170 27.04 39.60 10.14
C TYR A 170 27.22 39.63 8.63
N GLY A 171 27.17 40.85 8.08
CA GLY A 171 27.49 41.08 6.69
C GLY A 171 28.92 40.67 6.37
N TYR A 172 29.07 39.70 5.48
CA TYR A 172 30.26 39.55 4.64
C TYR A 172 29.80 39.44 3.19
N GLY A 173 30.33 40.35 2.38
CA GLY A 173 29.95 40.59 0.99
C GLY A 173 30.55 39.62 -0.04
N PRO A 174 30.63 40.03 -1.31
CA PRO A 174 30.46 39.19 -2.51
C PRO A 174 31.72 38.45 -2.96
N TRP A 175 32.32 37.63 -2.09
CA TRP A 175 33.42 36.74 -2.46
C TRP A 175 33.19 35.37 -1.80
N GLY A 176 32.91 34.37 -2.63
CA GLY A 176 32.37 33.07 -2.24
C GLY A 176 33.26 32.27 -1.29
N ASP A 177 32.60 31.59 -0.36
CA ASP A 177 33.19 30.56 0.49
C ASP A 177 33.68 29.36 -0.35
N PRO A 178 34.96 28.95 -0.24
CA PRO A 178 35.55 27.90 -1.07
C PRO A 178 35.26 26.46 -0.61
N TYR A 179 34.28 26.24 0.28
CA TYR A 179 34.15 24.95 0.98
C TYR A 179 33.17 23.94 0.37
N TRP A 180 32.54 24.25 -0.78
CA TRP A 180 31.56 23.36 -1.40
C TRP A 180 32.08 22.38 -2.46
N TYR A 181 33.39 22.33 -2.72
CA TYR A 181 34.00 21.30 -3.57
C TYR A 181 34.97 20.41 -2.79
N ARG A 182 34.42 19.39 -2.14
CA ARG A 182 35.17 18.17 -1.82
C ARG A 182 34.63 17.03 -2.68
N PRO A 183 35.32 16.59 -3.75
CA PRO A 183 34.93 15.38 -4.45
C PRO A 183 35.01 14.19 -3.48
N ARG A 184 34.00 13.32 -3.50
CA ARG A 184 33.96 12.11 -2.70
C ARG A 184 35.08 11.18 -3.17
N THR A 185 36.17 11.06 -2.43
CA THR A 185 37.21 10.08 -2.74
C THR A 185 36.67 8.67 -2.47
N ILE A 186 36.36 7.93 -3.53
CA ILE A 186 36.04 6.50 -3.44
C ILE A 186 37.37 5.77 -3.27
N ILE A 187 37.65 5.28 -2.07
CA ILE A 187 38.82 4.42 -1.81
C ILE A 187 38.47 3.02 -2.31
N VAL A 188 38.90 2.69 -3.53
CA VAL A 188 38.83 1.31 -4.04
C VAL A 188 39.91 0.50 -3.32
N ARG A 189 39.49 -0.44 -2.47
CA ARG A 189 40.42 -1.39 -1.85
C ARG A 189 40.81 -2.44 -2.89
N PRO A 190 42.11 -2.72 -3.09
CA PRO A 190 42.51 -3.83 -3.95
C PRO A 190 42.01 -5.16 -3.37
N PRO A 191 41.67 -6.15 -4.23
CA PRO A 191 41.24 -7.46 -3.78
C PRO A 191 42.37 -8.15 -2.97
N PRO A 192 42.01 -8.97 -1.97
CA PRO A 192 43.00 -9.67 -1.15
C PRO A 192 43.82 -10.64 -2.01
N ALA A 193 45.11 -10.76 -1.69
CA ALA A 193 46.03 -11.65 -2.39
C ALA A 193 45.53 -13.11 -2.36
N PRO A 194 45.72 -13.89 -3.45
CA PRO A 194 45.36 -15.29 -3.47
C PRO A 194 46.16 -16.03 -2.39
N ARG A 195 45.46 -16.84 -1.59
CA ARG A 195 46.13 -17.73 -0.62
C ARG A 195 46.96 -18.75 -1.40
N GLY A 196 48.27 -18.74 -1.14
CA GLY A 196 49.18 -19.75 -1.67
C GLY A 196 48.79 -21.16 -1.22
N ARG A 197 49.09 -22.14 -2.07
CA ARG A 197 48.94 -23.59 -1.78
C ARG A 197 49.85 -24.04 -0.66
#